data_AF-A0A958J400-F1
#
_entry.id   AF-A0A958J400-F1
#
_cell.length_a   1.000
_cell.length_b   1.000
_cell.length_c   1.000
_cell.angle_alpha   90.00
_cell.angle_beta   90.00
_cell.angle_gamma   90.00
#
_symmetry.space_group_name_H-M   'P 1'
#
loop_
_entity.id
_entity.type
_entity.pdbx_description
1 polymer ?
#
loop_
_entity_poly.entity_id
_entity_poly.type
_entity_poly.pdbx_seq_one_letter_code
_entity_poly.pdbx_strand_id
1 'polypeptide(L)'
;MKHIQQVIQHYGWGGTIGQAREQFESGQLLSDLELRLHRRGVIVSERERQSWTRSIPALLNILAAPEFSDLQILFEFFPSMSNHRVDAVL
;
A
#
# COMPACT_ATOMS: atom_id res chain seq x y z
N MET A 1 -17.40 -5.76 -5.66
CA MET A 1 -17.36 -4.50 -4.86
C MET A 1 -17.32 -4.72 -3.35
N LYS A 2 -18.14 -5.60 -2.74
CA LYS A 2 -18.15 -5.80 -1.28
C LYS A 2 -16.84 -6.36 -0.68
N HIS A 3 -16.03 -7.07 -1.46
CA HIS A 3 -14.80 -7.71 -0.98
C HIS A 3 -13.63 -6.73 -0.79
N ILE A 4 -13.47 -5.75 -1.68
CA ILE A 4 -12.38 -4.75 -1.61
C ILE A 4 -12.52 -3.87 -0.36
N GLN A 5 -13.74 -3.46 -0.01
CA GLN A 5 -13.99 -2.72 1.24
C GLN A 5 -13.66 -3.52 2.49
N GLN A 6 -13.81 -4.84 2.47
CA GLN A 6 -13.45 -5.70 3.61
C GLN A 6 -11.93 -5.82 3.75
N VAL A 7 -11.15 -5.91 2.66
CA VAL A 7 -9.68 -6.01 2.74
C VAL A 7 -9.04 -4.69 3.14
N ILE A 8 -9.54 -3.55 2.61
CA ILE A 8 -9.12 -2.19 3.03
C ILE A 8 -9.28 -1.99 4.53
N GLN A 9 -10.39 -2.47 5.11
CA GLN A 9 -10.66 -2.35 6.54
C GLN A 9 -9.73 -3.20 7.42
N HIS A 10 -9.04 -4.19 6.85
CA HIS A 10 -8.27 -5.16 7.62
C HIS A 10 -6.76 -4.94 7.57
N TYR A 11 -6.17 -4.63 6.41
CA TYR A 11 -4.69 -4.58 6.28
C TYR A 11 -4.13 -3.58 5.26
N GLY A 12 -4.86 -2.51 4.91
CA GLY A 12 -4.43 -1.65 3.81
C GLY A 12 -4.68 -0.16 3.94
N TRP A 13 -4.13 0.55 2.96
CA TRP A 13 -4.41 1.95 2.65
C TRP A 13 -5.10 2.02 1.28
N GLY A 14 -6.12 2.86 1.15
CA GLY A 14 -6.82 3.07 -0.12
C GLY A 14 -7.08 4.56 -0.39
N GLY A 15 -6.98 4.95 -1.64
CA GLY A 15 -7.19 6.31 -2.14
C GLY A 15 -6.92 6.39 -3.64
N THR A 16 -6.81 7.58 -4.20
CA THR A 16 -6.38 7.77 -5.60
C THR A 16 -4.86 7.67 -5.73
N ILE A 17 -4.35 7.43 -6.94
CA ILE A 17 -2.90 7.49 -7.22
C ILE A 17 -2.34 8.87 -6.89
N GLY A 18 -3.07 9.94 -7.21
CA GLY A 18 -2.69 11.32 -6.84
C GLY A 18 -2.52 11.49 -5.33
N GLN A 19 -3.51 11.05 -4.54
CA GLN A 19 -3.44 11.10 -3.07
C GLN A 19 -2.31 10.23 -2.51
N ALA A 20 -2.09 9.04 -3.07
CA ALA A 20 -1.02 8.15 -2.63
C ALA A 20 0.35 8.81 -2.84
N ARG A 21 0.53 9.53 -3.95
CA ARG A 21 1.76 10.27 -4.25
C ARG A 21 1.95 11.45 -3.30
N GLU A 22 0.94 12.29 -3.10
CA GLU A 22 0.99 13.41 -2.14
C GLU A 22 1.33 12.93 -0.72
N GLN A 23 0.72 11.82 -0.29
CA GLN A 23 0.99 11.24 1.02
C GLN A 23 2.37 10.56 1.10
N PHE A 24 2.88 10.01 0.00
CA PHE A 24 4.24 9.48 -0.03
C PHE A 24 5.28 10.61 0.07
N GLU A 25 5.11 11.68 -0.71
CA GLU A 25 6.02 12.84 -0.72
C GLU A 25 6.08 13.55 0.66
N SER A 26 4.98 13.55 1.40
CA SER A 26 4.92 14.05 2.79
C SER A 26 5.39 13.06 3.86
N GLY A 27 5.73 11.81 3.48
CA GLY A 27 6.10 10.73 4.41
C GLY A 27 4.93 10.13 5.20
N GLN A 28 3.71 10.61 4.96
CA GLN A 28 2.51 10.18 5.67
C GLN A 28 2.08 8.75 5.26
N LEU A 29 2.23 8.38 3.99
CA LEU A 29 1.77 7.09 3.47
C LEU A 29 2.43 5.91 4.18
N LEU A 30 3.76 5.92 4.32
CA LEU A 30 4.51 4.86 4.98
C LEU A 30 4.16 4.77 6.48
N SER A 31 4.09 5.93 7.14
CA SER A 31 3.71 6.03 8.55
C SER A 31 2.32 5.46 8.81
N ASP A 32 1.36 5.75 7.94
CA ASP A 32 -0.01 5.24 8.03
C ASP A 32 -0.08 3.73 7.79
N LEU A 33 0.69 3.20 6.83
CA LEU A 33 0.80 1.76 6.57
C LEU A 33 1.38 1.03 7.80
N GLU A 34 2.47 1.54 8.36
CA GLU A 34 3.09 0.98 9.57
C GLU A 34 2.15 1.04 10.77
N LEU A 35 1.49 2.17 11.00
CA LEU A 35 0.55 2.34 12.11
C LEU A 35 -0.63 1.36 12.03
N ARG A 36 -1.17 1.14 10.82
CA ARG A 36 -2.26 0.19 10.59
C ARG A 36 -1.84 -1.25 10.90
N LEU A 37 -0.63 -1.62 10.51
CA LEU A 37 -0.07 -2.94 10.79
C LEU A 37 0.25 -3.13 12.27
N HIS A 38 0.84 -2.12 12.90
CA HIS A 38 1.13 -2.12 14.33
C HIS A 38 -0.15 -2.29 15.16
N ARG A 39 -1.25 -1.59 14.81
CA ARG A 39 -2.57 -1.77 15.46
C ARG A 39 -3.14 -3.18 15.34
N ARG A 40 -2.61 -4.00 14.42
CA ARG A 40 -2.99 -5.41 14.21
C ARG A 40 -1.97 -6.39 14.80
N GLY A 41 -0.98 -5.91 15.55
CA GLY A 41 0.06 -6.74 16.14
C GLY A 41 1.14 -7.19 15.16
N VAL A 42 1.19 -6.60 13.96
CA VAL A 42 2.26 -6.86 12.98
C VAL A 42 3.35 -5.81 13.16
N ILE A 43 4.58 -6.27 13.37
CA ILE A 43 5.77 -5.41 13.42
C ILE A 43 6.41 -5.43 12.04
N VAL A 44 6.46 -4.26 11.39
CA VAL A 44 7.16 -4.10 10.11
C VAL A 44 8.66 -4.13 10.36
N SER A 45 9.37 -5.04 9.70
CA SER A 45 10.83 -5.13 9.83
C SER A 45 11.52 -3.96 9.13
N GLU A 46 12.74 -3.62 9.58
CA GLU A 46 13.55 -2.59 8.92
C GLU A 46 13.80 -2.92 7.43
N ARG A 47 13.96 -4.19 7.10
CA ARG A 47 14.11 -4.66 5.72
C ARG A 47 12.86 -4.39 4.88
N GLU A 48 11.66 -4.61 5.43
CA GLU A 48 10.40 -4.30 4.74
C GLU A 48 10.23 -2.81 4.54
N ARG A 49 10.52 -1.99 5.56
CA ARG A 49 10.49 -0.53 5.43
C ARG A 49 11.38 -0.05 4.29
N GLN A 50 12.63 -0.52 4.24
CA GLN A 50 13.55 -0.19 3.15
C GLN A 50 13.04 -0.62 1.78
N SER A 51 12.40 -1.79 1.71
CA SER A 51 11.76 -2.26 0.48
C SER A 51 10.62 -1.33 0.04
N TRP A 52 9.74 -0.91 0.96
CA TRP A 52 8.63 -0.01 0.66
C TRP A 52 9.09 1.37 0.23
N THR A 53 10.05 1.96 0.95
CA THR A 53 10.66 3.24 0.62
C THR A 53 11.24 3.27 -0.79
N ARG A 54 11.73 2.13 -1.29
CA ARG A 54 12.23 2.01 -2.67
C ARG A 54 11.13 1.70 -3.69
N SER A 55 10.23 0.78 -3.38
CA SER A 55 9.29 0.20 -4.36
C SER A 55 8.02 1.04 -4.55
N ILE A 56 7.46 1.63 -3.50
CA ILE A 56 6.24 2.45 -3.60
C ILE A 56 6.42 3.65 -4.53
N PRO A 57 7.48 4.48 -4.42
CA PRO A 57 7.63 5.61 -5.34
C PRO A 57 7.87 5.15 -6.77
N ALA A 58 8.58 4.02 -6.98
CA ALA A 58 8.76 3.46 -8.31
C ALA A 58 7.43 3.05 -8.95
N LEU A 59 6.55 2.40 -8.19
CA LEU A 59 5.20 2.04 -8.63
C LEU A 59 4.34 3.27 -8.92
N LEU A 60 4.32 4.25 -8.02
CA LEU A 60 3.56 5.49 -8.21
C LEU A 60 4.07 6.29 -9.42
N ASN A 61 5.37 6.25 -9.72
CA ASN A 61 5.94 6.89 -10.91
C ASN A 61 5.52 6.19 -12.20
N ILE A 62 5.44 4.85 -12.23
CA ILE A 62 4.89 4.12 -13.39
C ILE A 62 3.43 4.52 -13.62
N LEU A 63 2.68 4.73 -12.53
CA LEU A 63 1.28 5.11 -12.54
C LEU A 63 1.05 6.62 -12.62
N ALA A 64 2.10 7.43 -12.76
CA ALA A 64 2.02 8.90 -12.71
C ALA A 64 1.51 9.55 -14.01
N ALA A 65 1.02 8.77 -14.97
CA ALA A 65 0.38 9.32 -16.16
C ALA A 65 -0.86 10.14 -15.72
N PRO A 66 -1.06 11.36 -16.24
CA PRO A 66 -2.17 12.23 -15.83
C PRO A 66 -3.55 11.56 -15.92
N GLU A 67 -3.76 10.67 -16.89
CA GLU A 67 -4.98 9.88 -17.07
C GLU A 67 -5.25 8.87 -15.95
N PHE A 68 -4.25 8.57 -15.11
CA PHE A 68 -4.35 7.60 -14.02
C PHE A 68 -4.43 8.25 -12.64
N SER A 69 -4.29 9.57 -12.51
CA SER A 69 -4.26 10.25 -11.21
C SER A 69 -5.47 9.94 -10.34
N ASP A 70 -6.64 9.83 -10.96
CA ASP A 70 -7.94 9.63 -10.29
C ASP A 70 -8.30 8.15 -10.12
N LEU A 71 -7.51 7.23 -10.70
CA LEU A 71 -7.71 5.81 -10.50
C LEU A 71 -7.42 5.44 -9.04
N GLN A 72 -8.23 4.52 -8.53
CA GLN A 72 -8.12 4.02 -7.17
C GLN A 72 -6.95 3.05 -7.06
N ILE A 73 -6.14 3.21 -6.02
CA ILE A 73 -5.08 2.30 -5.63
C ILE A 73 -5.34 1.77 -4.22
N LEU A 74 -4.96 0.52 -4.00
CA LEU A 74 -5.06 -0.15 -2.72
C LEU A 74 -3.74 -0.84 -2.41
N PHE A 75 -3.09 -0.42 -1.32
CA PHE A 75 -1.95 -1.11 -0.75
C PHE A 75 -2.46 -2.12 0.28
N GLU A 76 -2.40 -3.41 -0.02
CA GLU A 76 -2.77 -4.49 0.91
C GLU A 76 -1.52 -5.14 1.47
N PHE A 77 -1.49 -5.34 2.79
CA PHE A 77 -0.50 -6.18 3.44
C PHE A 77 -1.13 -7.52 3.80
N PHE A 78 -0.48 -8.61 3.41
CA PHE A 78 -0.90 -9.93 3.82
C PHE A 78 0.15 -10.50 4.78
N PRO A 79 -0.14 -10.54 6.10
CA PRO A 79 0.72 -11.28 7.01
C PRO A 79 0.75 -12.74 6.51
N SER A 80 1.95 -13.30 6.40
CA SER A 80 2.21 -14.62 5.81
C SER A 80 1.40 -15.72 6.51
N MET A 81 0.23 -16.06 5.97
CA MET A 81 -0.59 -17.17 6.46
C MET A 81 -0.23 -18.52 5.81
N SER A 82 0.57 -18.53 4.73
CA SER A 82 1.21 -19.72 4.17
C SER A 82 2.13 -19.34 3.00
N ASN A 83 3.19 -20.11 2.78
CA ASN A 83 4.33 -19.82 1.87
C ASN A 83 4.02 -19.76 0.35
N HIS A 84 2.76 -19.74 -0.09
CA HIS A 84 2.43 -19.83 -1.51
C HIS A 84 1.33 -18.84 -1.89
N ARG A 85 1.72 -17.63 -2.27
CA ARG A 85 0.81 -16.68 -2.93
C ARG A 85 1.54 -15.96 -4.07
N VAL A 86 0.91 -15.97 -5.24
CA VAL A 86 1.30 -15.18 -6.42
C VAL A 86 0.21 -14.12 -6.58
N ASP A 87 0.55 -12.87 -6.32
CA ASP A 87 -0.36 -11.74 -6.55
C ASP A 87 -0.03 -11.12 -7.91
N ALA A 88 -1.02 -11.16 -8.82
CA ALA A 88 -1.01 -10.38 -10.04
C ALA A 88 -1.89 -9.15 -9.80
N VAL A 89 -1.27 -7.97 -9.75
CA VAL A 89 -1.96 -6.69 -9.74
C VAL A 89 -1.92 -6.15 -11.17
N LEU A 90 -3.09 -5.99 -11.79
CA LEU A 90 -3.30 -5.32 -13.08
C LEU A 90 -3.61 -3.85 -12.83
#